data_AF-A0A935AFD4-F1
#
_entry.id   AF-A0A935AFD4-F1
#
_cell.length_a   1.000
_cell.length_b   1.000
_cell.length_c   1.000
_cell.angle_alpha   90.00
_cell.angle_beta   90.00
_cell.angle_gamma   90.00
#
_symmetry.space_group_name_H-M   'P 1'
#
loop_
_entity.id
_entity.type
_entity.pdbx_description
1 polymer ?
#
loop_
_entity_poly.entity_id
_entity_poly.type
_entity_poly.pdbx_seq_one_letter_code
_entity_poly.pdbx_strand_id
1 'polypeptide(L)'
;MADHYHENCQALLGSLSEYIDGELPPNLCEEIEKHLEGCENCRVVLNTTKRTIDLVRVEPAREPIPDDVRERLFLRLNLDDFLEQKK
;
A
#
# COMPACT_ATOMS: atom_id res chain seq x y z
N MET A 1 -5.76 19.71 -24.94
CA MET A 1 -5.35 18.37 -24.50
C MET A 1 -3.92 18.19 -25.00
N ALA A 2 -2.93 18.45 -24.14
CA ALA A 2 -1.54 18.45 -24.52
C ALA A 2 -1.03 17.00 -24.53
N ASP A 3 -0.68 16.52 -25.73
CA ASP A 3 -0.04 15.25 -25.99
C ASP A 3 1.34 15.23 -25.28
N HIS A 4 1.44 14.49 -24.17
CA HIS A 4 2.72 14.26 -23.49
C HIS A 4 3.32 12.94 -23.98
N TYR A 5 4.55 13.02 -24.50
CA TYR A 5 5.37 11.87 -24.92
C TYR A 5 5.60 10.93 -23.72
N HIS A 6 5.15 9.67 -23.85
CA HIS A 6 4.82 8.76 -22.75
C HIS A 6 5.97 7.91 -22.19
N GLU A 7 7.18 7.97 -22.75
CA GLU A 7 8.26 7.05 -22.35
C GLU A 7 8.69 7.25 -20.88
N ASN A 8 8.77 8.50 -20.43
CA ASN A 8 9.23 8.80 -19.06
C ASN A 8 8.12 8.56 -18.00
N CYS A 9 6.84 8.63 -18.40
CA CYS A 9 5.73 8.28 -17.52
C CYS A 9 5.70 6.77 -17.22
N GLN A 10 6.04 5.94 -18.21
CA GLN A 10 6.04 4.49 -18.05
C GLN A 10 7.14 4.01 -17.10
N ALA A 11 8.32 4.63 -17.17
CA ALA A 11 9.41 4.39 -16.22
C ALA A 11 9.01 4.78 -14.78
N LEU A 12 8.34 5.93 -14.62
CA LEU A 12 7.80 6.35 -13.33
C LEU A 12 6.79 5.34 -12.78
N LEU A 13 5.85 4.84 -13.60
CA LEU A 13 4.85 3.85 -13.17
C LEU A 13 5.50 2.58 -12.64
N GLY A 14 6.59 2.12 -13.26
CA GLY A 14 7.34 0.95 -12.79
C GLY A 14 8.01 1.16 -11.42
N SER A 15 8.42 2.40 -11.12
CA SER A 15 9.16 2.76 -9.90
C SER A 15 8.25 3.32 -8.79
N LEU A 16 6.95 3.48 -9.07
CA LEU A 16 6.01 4.21 -8.21
C LEU A 16 5.72 3.49 -6.89
N SER A 17 5.69 2.15 -6.88
CA SER A 17 5.47 1.37 -5.66
C SER A 17 6.64 1.56 -4.69
N GLU A 18 7.87 1.30 -5.14
CA GLU A 18 9.10 1.48 -4.35
C GLU A 18 9.25 2.92 -3.85
N TYR A 19 8.86 3.90 -4.67
CA TYR A 19 8.82 5.31 -4.26
C TYR A 19 7.82 5.57 -3.13
N ILE A 20 6.60 5.02 -3.21
CA ILE A 20 5.57 5.20 -2.18
C ILE A 20 5.98 4.49 -0.88
N ASP A 21 6.59 3.32 -0.99
CA ASP A 21 7.03 2.51 0.15
C ASP A 21 8.34 3.03 0.76
N GLY A 22 9.03 3.97 0.09
CA GLY A 22 10.28 4.58 0.57
C GLY A 22 11.52 3.70 0.38
N GLU A 23 11.44 2.70 -0.49
CA GLU A 23 12.51 1.74 -0.79
C GLU A 23 13.36 2.17 -1.99
N LEU A 24 12.92 3.21 -2.71
CA LEU A 24 13.60 3.70 -3.90
C LEU A 24 14.89 4.47 -3.54
N PRO A 25 16.01 4.23 -4.26
CA PRO A 25 17.26 4.98 -4.08
C PRO A 25 17.08 6.51 -4.20
N PRO A 26 17.82 7.33 -3.41
CA PRO A 26 17.65 8.79 -3.39
C PRO A 26 17.79 9.47 -4.75
N ASN A 27 18.71 8.99 -5.59
CA ASN A 27 18.91 9.54 -6.94
C ASN A 27 17.68 9.32 -7.84
N LEU A 28 16.98 8.21 -7.69
CA LEU A 28 15.77 7.91 -8.46
C LEU A 28 14.55 8.66 -7.88
N CYS A 29 14.50 8.87 -6.56
CA CYS A 29 13.50 9.75 -5.95
C CYS A 29 13.55 11.17 -6.54
N GLU A 30 14.74 11.75 -6.68
CA GLU A 30 14.90 13.08 -7.30
C GLU A 30 14.41 13.12 -8.77
N GLU A 31 14.65 12.06 -9.55
CA GLU A 31 14.17 11.99 -10.93
C GLU A 31 12.64 11.91 -11.00
N ILE A 32 12.03 11.15 -10.09
CA ILE A 32 10.57 11.06 -9.93
C ILE A 32 10.00 12.42 -9.54
N GLU A 33 10.58 13.11 -8.56
CA GLU A 33 10.13 14.42 -8.11
C GLU A 33 10.17 15.45 -9.25
N LYS A 34 11.27 15.51 -10.01
CA LYS A 34 11.38 16.35 -11.21
C LYS A 34 10.31 16.04 -12.25
N HIS A 35 9.99 14.76 -12.46
CA HIS A 35 8.91 14.38 -13.37
C HIS A 35 7.55 14.87 -12.86
N LEU A 36 7.28 14.72 -11.56
CA LEU A 36 6.03 15.12 -10.92
C LEU A 36 5.82 16.64 -10.93
N GLU A 37 6.88 17.46 -10.98
CA GLU A 37 6.77 18.91 -11.18
C GLU A 37 6.18 19.26 -12.56
N GLY A 38 6.57 18.51 -13.60
CA GLY A 38 6.17 18.77 -14.99
C GLY A 38 4.93 18.02 -15.48
N CYS A 39 4.52 16.92 -14.83
CA CYS A 39 3.51 16.02 -15.37
C CYS A 39 2.26 15.90 -14.49
N GLU A 40 1.15 16.49 -14.93
CA GLU A 40 -0.13 16.41 -14.22
C GLU A 40 -0.69 14.99 -14.15
N ASN A 41 -0.62 14.23 -15.24
CA ASN A 41 -1.14 12.86 -15.28
C ASN A 41 -0.48 11.97 -14.22
N CYS A 42 0.84 12.07 -14.08
CA CYS A 42 1.59 11.29 -13.10
C CYS A 42 1.33 11.73 -11.67
N ARG A 43 1.11 13.04 -11.43
CA ARG A 43 0.61 13.53 -10.13
C ARG A 43 -0.74 12.92 -9.79
N VAL A 44 -1.67 12.87 -10.76
CA VAL A 44 -2.98 12.23 -10.56
C VAL A 44 -2.80 10.75 -10.19
N VAL A 45 -1.98 10.00 -10.92
CA VAL A 45 -1.72 8.58 -10.64
C VAL A 45 -1.10 8.38 -9.25
N LEU A 46 -0.09 9.17 -8.88
CA LEU A 46 0.51 9.09 -7.54
C LEU A 46 -0.53 9.34 -6.44
N ASN A 47 -1.34 10.39 -6.59
CA ASN A 47 -2.34 10.77 -5.60
C ASN A 47 -3.46 9.72 -5.48
N THR A 48 -3.95 9.18 -6.60
CA THR A 48 -4.99 8.13 -6.58
C THR A 48 -4.45 6.83 -6.00
N THR A 49 -3.19 6.49 -6.28
CA THR A 49 -2.53 5.31 -5.71
C THR A 49 -2.39 5.43 -4.20
N LYS A 50 -1.85 6.55 -3.70
CA LYS A 50 -1.77 6.85 -2.26
C LYS A 50 -3.15 6.78 -1.58
N ARG A 51 -4.16 7.40 -2.20
CA ARG A 51 -5.53 7.34 -1.68
C ARG A 51 -6.09 5.93 -1.64
N THR A 52 -5.80 5.10 -2.63
CA THR A 52 -6.22 3.70 -2.66
C THR A 52 -5.57 2.91 -1.51
N ILE A 53 -4.27 3.12 -1.29
CA ILE A 53 -3.54 2.54 -0.16
C ILE A 53 -4.18 2.95 1.17
N ASP A 54 -4.49 4.25 1.35
CA ASP A 54 -5.15 4.74 2.56
C ASP A 54 -6.52 4.07 2.76
N LEU A 55 -7.33 3.98 1.70
CA LEU A 55 -8.66 3.35 1.75
C LEU A 55 -8.60 1.85 2.11
N VAL A 56 -7.57 1.13 1.66
CA VAL A 56 -7.36 -0.28 2.00
C VAL A 56 -6.78 -0.45 3.40
N ARG A 57 -5.95 0.49 3.87
CA ARG A 57 -5.39 0.50 5.23
C ARG A 57 -6.42 0.84 6.29
N VAL A 58 -7.43 1.64 5.95
CA VAL A 58 -8.60 1.81 6.81
C VAL A 58 -9.26 0.45 6.89
N GLU A 59 -9.01 -0.26 8.00
CA GLU A 59 -9.60 -1.56 8.21
C GLU A 59 -11.12 -1.43 8.06
N PRO A 60 -11.77 -2.19 7.16
CA PRO A 60 -13.21 -2.33 7.24
C PRO A 60 -13.48 -2.77 8.67
N ALA A 61 -14.44 -2.10 9.34
CA ALA A 61 -14.79 -2.35 10.74
C ALA A 61 -14.67 -3.85 11.00
N ARG A 62 -13.62 -4.28 11.72
CA ARG A 62 -13.27 -5.69 11.84
C ARG A 62 -14.50 -6.37 12.43
N GLU A 63 -15.22 -7.14 11.62
CA GLU A 63 -16.23 -8.03 12.18
C GLU A 63 -15.48 -8.91 13.17
N PRO A 64 -15.92 -8.96 14.45
CA PRO A 64 -15.23 -9.75 15.43
C PRO A 64 -15.19 -11.19 14.93
N ILE A 65 -13.98 -11.76 14.87
CA ILE A 65 -13.82 -13.17 14.51
C ILE A 65 -14.63 -13.99 15.51
N PRO A 66 -15.55 -14.86 15.05
CA PRO A 66 -16.29 -15.73 15.95
C PRO A 66 -15.34 -16.51 16.87
N ASP A 67 -15.69 -16.55 18.16
CA ASP A 67 -14.83 -17.14 19.20
C ASP A 67 -14.46 -18.60 18.86
N ASP A 68 -15.38 -19.37 18.28
CA ASP A 68 -15.17 -20.77 17.87
C ASP A 68 -14.10 -20.93 16.77
N VAL A 69 -14.04 -19.97 15.83
CA VAL A 69 -13.04 -19.96 14.75
C VAL A 69 -11.66 -19.65 15.34
N ARG A 70 -11.57 -18.67 16.25
CA ARG A 70 -10.32 -18.33 16.95
C ARG A 70 -9.82 -19.51 17.79
N GLU A 71 -10.71 -20.13 18.56
CA GLU A 71 -10.38 -21.28 19.43
C GLU A 71 -9.87 -22.47 18.63
N ARG A 72 -10.57 -22.84 17.55
CA ARG A 72 -10.13 -23.91 16.65
C ARG A 72 -8.78 -23.62 16.01
N LEU A 73 -8.50 -22.37 15.63
CA LEU A 73 -7.21 -22.00 15.05
C LEU A 73 -6.08 -22.18 16.09
N PHE A 74 -6.28 -21.72 17.32
CA PHE A 74 -5.27 -21.76 18.36
C PHE A 74 -4.94 -23.20 18.75
N LEU A 75 -5.97 -24.05 18.90
CA LEU A 75 -5.78 -25.50 19.11
C LEU A 75 -4.97 -26.15 17.98
N ARG A 76 -5.22 -25.79 16.71
CA ARG A 76 -4.51 -26.35 15.56
C ARG A 76 -3.07 -25.88 15.45
N LEU A 77 -2.77 -24.71 15.99
CA LEU A 77 -1.41 -24.15 16.04
C LEU A 77 -0.67 -24.53 17.35
N ASN A 78 -1.30 -25.29 18.24
CA ASN A 78 -0.80 -25.59 19.60
C ASN A 78 -0.48 -24.32 20.40
N LEU A 79 -1.37 -23.32 20.31
CA LEU A 79 -1.28 -22.03 21.01
C LEU A 79 -2.28 -21.97 22.18
N ASP A 80 -2.45 -23.09 22.87
CA ASP A 80 -3.48 -23.28 23.90
C ASP A 80 -3.32 -22.34 25.10
N ASP A 81 -2.10 -21.91 25.39
CA ASP A 81 -1.77 -20.93 26.44
C ASP A 81 -2.45 -19.56 26.23
N PHE A 82 -2.85 -19.25 24.99
CA PHE A 82 -3.55 -18.00 24.66
C PHE A 82 -5.08 -18.10 24.80
N LEU A 83 -5.61 -19.30 25.05
CA LEU A 83 -7.05 -19.51 25.30
C LEU A 83 -7.42 -19.28 26.77
N GLU A 84 -6.47 -19.49 27.70
CA GLU A 84 -6.70 -19.46 29.15
C GLU A 84 -6.73 -18.05 29.77
N GLN A 85 -6.35 -17.01 29.01
CA GLN A 85 -6.28 -15.62 29.51
C GLN A 85 -7.65 -14.92 29.61
N LYS A 86 -8.75 -15.62 29.33
CA LYS A 86 -10.12 -15.11 29.36
C LYS A 86 -10.73 -15.32 30.77
N LYS A 87 -10.31 -14.53 31.76
CA LYS A 87 -10.94 -14.49 33.10
C LYS A 87 -11.44 -13.10 33.45
#